data_AF-A0A0C1F268-F1
#
_entry.id   AF-A0A0C1F268-F1
#
_cell.length_a   1.000
_cell.length_b   1.000
_cell.length_c   1.000
_cell.angle_alpha   90.00
_cell.angle_beta   90.00
_cell.angle_gamma   90.00
#
_symmetry.space_group_name_H-M   'P 1'
#
loop_
_entity.id
_entity.type
_entity.pdbx_description
1 polymer ?
#
loop_
_entity_poly.entity_id
_entity_poly.type
_entity_poly.pdbx_seq_one_letter_code
_entity_poly.pdbx_strand_id
1 'polypeptide(L)'
;MACQEKSKIRQDQFPYKVTMPGVHSDIGGGYSETTDEKRYLDEFTEFGESNSEALKKFEKTKEKYISQGWYRREQFIIEKQLQTNFSKLDKLSFSTKYTLYGVRKQLPNTYQFIPFAIMKTFCEKYAKMPFDVDKIKKYYTVIPELLSIKEQLYNYAIANDGINILPSFL
;
A
#
# COMPACT_ATOMS: atom_id res chain seq x y z
N MET A 1 -1.44 -15.89 -30.58
CA MET A 1 -0.43 -15.34 -31.52
C MET A 1 0.87 -15.21 -30.72
N ALA A 2 1.81 -16.13 -30.95
CA ALA A 2 3.02 -16.29 -30.15
C ALA A 2 4.12 -15.36 -30.69
N CYS A 3 4.64 -14.47 -29.85
CA CYS A 3 5.80 -13.65 -30.17
C CYS A 3 7.05 -14.38 -29.66
N GLN A 4 7.76 -15.06 -30.56
CA GLN A 4 9.12 -15.53 -30.30
C GLN A 4 10.09 -14.57 -30.98
N GLU A 5 10.83 -13.80 -30.19
CA GLU A 5 12.15 -13.33 -30.59
C GLU A 5 13.02 -13.29 -29.33
N LYS A 6 13.93 -14.27 -29.21
CA LYS A 6 14.89 -14.36 -28.11
C LYS A 6 16.00 -13.34 -28.38
N SER A 7 15.90 -12.16 -27.78
CA SER A 7 17.03 -11.23 -27.72
C SER A 7 18.12 -11.82 -26.82
N LYS A 8 19.36 -11.87 -27.32
CA LYS A 8 20.56 -12.23 -26.55
C LYS A 8 20.74 -11.18 -25.45
N ILE A 9 20.28 -11.48 -24.24
CA ILE A 9 20.62 -10.69 -23.04
C ILE A 9 22.11 -10.91 -22.78
N ARG A 10 22.88 -9.82 -22.82
CA ARG A 10 24.29 -9.78 -22.41
C ARG A 10 24.37 -10.23 -20.94
N GLN A 11 25.10 -11.33 -20.69
CA GLN A 11 25.18 -12.02 -19.39
C GLN A 11 25.90 -11.22 -18.28
N ASP A 12 26.38 -10.02 -18.60
CA ASP A 12 27.22 -9.14 -17.80
C ASP A 12 26.47 -7.90 -17.25
N GLN A 13 25.16 -7.79 -17.49
CA GLN A 13 24.31 -6.71 -16.97
C GLN A 13 23.35 -7.26 -15.90
N PHE A 14 23.58 -6.91 -14.63
CA PHE A 14 22.58 -7.16 -13.59
C PHE A 14 21.30 -6.37 -13.91
N PRO A 15 20.10 -6.94 -13.69
CA PRO A 15 18.86 -6.23 -13.91
C PRO A 15 18.79 -5.01 -12.98
N TYR A 16 18.51 -3.85 -13.56
CA TYR A 16 18.31 -2.63 -12.80
C TYR A 16 17.06 -2.74 -11.92
N LYS A 17 17.19 -2.40 -10.63
CA LYS A 17 16.10 -2.45 -9.64
C LYS A 17 15.92 -1.08 -9.01
N VAL A 18 14.68 -0.60 -9.00
CA VAL A 18 14.27 0.61 -8.29
C VAL A 18 13.42 0.21 -7.09
N THR A 19 13.77 0.70 -5.89
CA THR A 19 12.92 0.57 -4.71
C THR A 19 11.98 1.77 -4.64
N MET A 20 10.68 1.52 -4.50
CA MET A 20 9.65 2.55 -4.46
C MET A 20 8.74 2.35 -3.25
N PRO A 21 8.19 3.43 -2.66
CA PRO A 21 7.18 3.31 -1.61
C PRO A 21 5.86 2.77 -2.19
N GLY A 22 5.03 2.19 -1.33
CA GLY A 22 3.74 1.60 -1.69
C GLY A 22 3.70 0.08 -1.50
N VAL A 23 2.48 -0.47 -1.50
CA VAL A 23 2.26 -1.92 -1.46
C VAL A 23 2.27 -2.52 -2.87
N HIS A 24 2.15 -3.85 -2.99
CA HIS A 24 2.35 -4.56 -4.26
C HIS A 24 1.60 -3.95 -5.46
N SER A 25 0.29 -3.69 -5.32
CA SER A 25 -0.54 -3.12 -6.39
C SER A 25 -0.38 -1.61 -6.56
N ASP A 26 0.26 -0.90 -5.63
CA ASP A 26 0.68 0.49 -5.86
C ASP A 26 1.80 0.56 -6.91
N ILE A 27 2.51 -0.55 -7.13
CA ILE A 27 3.58 -0.67 -8.13
C ILE A 27 3.09 -1.41 -9.37
N GLY A 28 2.49 -2.59 -9.18
CA GLY A 28 2.01 -3.43 -10.28
C GLY A 28 0.67 -3.00 -10.89
N GLY A 29 -0.05 -2.11 -10.20
CA GLY A 29 -1.41 -1.72 -10.54
C GLY A 29 -2.46 -2.74 -10.09
N GLY A 30 -3.70 -2.50 -10.51
CA GLY A 30 -4.85 -3.37 -10.27
C GLY A 30 -5.85 -2.85 -9.24
N TYR A 31 -5.63 -1.65 -8.70
CA TYR A 31 -6.64 -0.97 -7.89
C TYR A 31 -7.70 -0.32 -8.78
N SER A 32 -8.95 -0.38 -8.34
CA SER A 32 -10.03 0.45 -8.87
C SER A 32 -9.70 1.93 -8.70
N GLU A 33 -10.22 2.80 -9.58
CA GLU A 33 -9.92 4.25 -9.60
C GLU A 33 -10.04 4.90 -8.23
N THR A 34 -11.11 4.59 -7.52
CA THR A 34 -11.31 4.96 -6.12
C THR A 34 -11.78 3.76 -5.32
N THR A 35 -11.24 3.58 -4.12
CA THR A 35 -11.62 2.46 -3.23
C THR A 35 -11.73 2.92 -1.78
N ASP A 36 -12.75 2.43 -1.10
CA ASP A 36 -12.86 2.52 0.36
C ASP A 36 -12.16 1.32 1.00
N GLU A 37 -11.40 1.59 2.05
CA GLU A 37 -10.62 0.59 2.76
C GLU A 37 -11.00 0.58 4.24
N LYS A 38 -11.29 -0.62 4.76
CA LYS A 38 -11.43 -0.90 6.19
C LYS A 38 -10.53 -2.08 6.55
N ARG A 39 -9.52 -1.86 7.39
CA ARG A 39 -8.55 -2.88 7.80
C ARG A 39 -8.62 -3.13 9.29
N TYR A 40 -8.68 -4.40 9.66
CA TYR A 40 -8.47 -4.83 11.03
C TYR A 40 -7.05 -4.46 11.47
N LEU A 41 -6.91 -3.83 12.63
CA LEU A 41 -5.62 -3.46 13.19
C LEU A 41 -5.34 -4.18 14.51
N ASP A 42 -6.35 -4.32 15.37
CA ASP A 42 -6.18 -4.90 16.70
C ASP A 42 -7.52 -5.26 17.34
N GLU A 43 -7.49 -6.10 18.38
CA GLU A 43 -8.66 -6.47 19.17
C GLU A 43 -8.37 -6.58 20.66
N PHE A 44 -9.41 -6.45 21.48
CA PHE A 44 -9.33 -6.63 22.91
C PHE A 44 -10.68 -7.09 23.47
N THR A 45 -10.67 -7.99 24.45
CA THR A 45 -11.88 -8.51 25.07
C THR A 45 -11.87 -8.14 26.56
N GLU A 46 -12.90 -7.42 27.02
CA GLU A 46 -13.11 -7.11 28.43
C GLU A 46 -14.26 -7.96 29.00
N PHE A 47 -14.12 -8.40 30.24
CA PHE A 47 -15.20 -8.98 31.03
C PHE A 47 -15.80 -7.88 31.92
N GLY A 48 -17.11 -7.64 31.79
CA GLY A 48 -17.82 -6.53 32.45
C GLY A 48 -18.12 -5.35 31.53
N GLU A 49 -18.68 -4.27 32.08
CA GLU A 49 -19.19 -3.10 31.32
C GLU A 49 -18.17 -1.98 31.06
N SER A 50 -16.95 -2.09 31.59
CA SER A 50 -15.88 -1.14 31.31
C SER A 50 -15.39 -1.26 29.86
N ASN A 51 -14.86 -0.15 29.33
CA ASN A 51 -14.07 -0.12 28.09
C ASN A 51 -12.70 0.57 28.29
N SER A 52 -12.30 0.81 29.53
CA SER A 52 -11.16 1.69 29.82
C SER A 52 -9.81 1.05 29.43
N GLU A 53 -9.70 -0.28 29.47
CA GLU A 53 -8.47 -0.99 29.13
C GLU A 53 -8.30 -1.14 27.61
N ALA A 54 -9.39 -1.45 26.90
CA ALA A 54 -9.48 -1.50 25.45
C ALA A 54 -9.05 -0.17 24.83
N LEU A 55 -9.58 0.94 25.35
CA LEU A 55 -9.24 2.27 24.85
C LEU A 55 -7.75 2.60 25.06
N LYS A 56 -7.20 2.32 26.25
CA LYS A 56 -5.76 2.52 26.52
C LYS A 56 -4.87 1.69 25.61
N LYS A 57 -5.24 0.43 25.35
CA LYS A 57 -4.50 -0.45 24.42
C LYS A 57 -4.56 0.09 23.00
N PHE A 58 -5.74 0.45 22.52
CA PHE A 58 -5.92 0.96 21.17
C PHE A 58 -5.23 2.29 20.94
N GLU A 59 -5.12 3.16 21.95
CA GLU A 59 -4.38 4.41 21.79
C GLU A 59 -2.90 4.16 21.45
N LYS A 60 -2.26 3.17 22.08
CA LYS A 60 -0.89 2.78 21.73
C LYS A 60 -0.79 2.29 20.28
N THR A 61 -1.75 1.49 19.84
CA THR A 61 -1.80 1.00 18.45
C THR A 61 -2.03 2.14 17.46
N LYS A 62 -2.95 3.07 17.75
CA LYS A 62 -3.21 4.26 16.92
C LYS A 62 -1.96 5.10 16.77
N GLU A 63 -1.29 5.44 17.87
CA GLU A 63 -0.07 6.26 17.83
C GLU A 63 1.06 5.61 17.01
N LYS A 64 1.21 4.28 17.08
CA LYS A 64 2.14 3.54 16.22
C LYS A 64 1.82 3.73 14.73
N TYR A 65 0.57 3.60 14.33
CA TYR A 65 0.18 3.74 12.93
C TYR A 65 0.19 5.19 12.44
N ILE A 66 -0.14 6.15 13.30
CA ILE A 66 -0.08 7.59 13.01
C ILE A 66 1.38 8.02 12.82
N SER A 67 2.29 7.61 13.71
CA SER A 67 3.72 7.97 13.62
C SER A 67 4.40 7.39 12.37
N GLN A 68 3.92 6.26 11.87
CA GLN A 68 4.36 5.68 10.60
C GLN A 68 3.71 6.32 9.37
N GLY A 69 2.74 7.23 9.56
CA GLY A 69 2.04 7.92 8.47
C GLY A 69 0.98 7.07 7.76
N TRP A 70 0.61 5.89 8.28
CA TRP A 70 -0.38 5.02 7.63
C TRP A 70 -1.81 5.58 7.69
N TYR A 71 -2.15 6.23 8.81
CA TYR A 71 -3.48 6.74 9.09
C TYR A 71 -3.42 8.09 9.83
N ARG A 72 -4.47 8.89 9.69
CA ARG A 72 -4.74 10.09 10.50
C ARG A 72 -5.60 9.73 11.71
N ARG A 73 -5.66 10.61 12.72
CA ARG A 73 -6.35 10.32 13.99
C ARG A 73 -7.85 10.05 13.81
N GLU A 74 -8.48 10.70 12.84
CA GLU A 74 -9.87 10.53 12.45
C GLU A 74 -10.15 9.26 11.62
N GLN A 75 -9.12 8.56 11.17
CA GLN A 75 -9.23 7.37 10.31
C GLN A 75 -9.29 6.06 11.12
N PHE A 76 -9.69 6.12 12.38
CA PHE A 76 -9.83 4.94 13.24
C PHE A 76 -11.27 4.78 13.73
N ILE A 77 -11.76 3.56 13.70
CA ILE A 77 -13.10 3.18 14.21
C ILE A 77 -12.94 2.04 15.20
N ILE A 78 -13.70 2.08 16.30
CA ILE A 78 -13.79 0.99 17.27
C ILE A 78 -15.19 0.39 17.18
N GLU A 79 -15.27 -0.89 16.84
CA GLU A 79 -16.51 -1.65 16.86
C GLU A 79 -16.59 -2.49 18.14
N LYS A 80 -17.80 -2.62 18.69
CA LYS A 80 -18.08 -3.37 19.92
C LYS A 80 -19.02 -4.51 19.60
N GLN A 81 -18.69 -5.70 20.07
CA GLN A 81 -19.52 -6.90 19.92
C GLN A 81 -19.67 -7.59 21.28
N LEU A 82 -20.92 -7.75 21.74
CA LEU A 82 -21.22 -8.55 22.93
C LEU A 82 -21.02 -10.03 22.59
N GLN A 83 -20.25 -10.73 23.42
CA GLN A 83 -20.00 -12.14 23.33
C GLN A 83 -20.60 -12.86 24.54
N THR A 84 -21.32 -13.94 24.24
CA THR A 84 -21.88 -14.82 25.27
C THR A 84 -20.91 -15.98 25.44
N ASN A 85 -20.42 -16.16 26.66
CA ASN A 85 -19.52 -17.25 26.99
C ASN A 85 -20.26 -18.27 27.86
N PHE A 86 -20.24 -19.53 27.42
CA PHE A 86 -20.70 -20.65 28.21
C PHE A 86 -19.50 -21.30 28.88
N SER A 87 -19.48 -21.29 30.21
CA SER A 87 -18.49 -22.05 30.98
C SER A 87 -18.92 -23.52 31.10
N LYS A 88 -17.96 -24.43 31.34
CA LYS A 88 -18.22 -25.87 31.61
C LYS A 88 -19.14 -26.14 32.81
N LEU A 89 -19.47 -25.12 33.61
CA LEU A 89 -20.31 -25.17 34.81
C LEU A 89 -21.71 -24.54 34.59
N ASP A 90 -22.16 -24.36 33.34
CA ASP A 90 -23.45 -23.76 32.98
C ASP A 90 -23.69 -22.34 33.52
N LYS A 91 -22.62 -21.63 33.91
CA LYS A 91 -22.70 -20.20 34.23
C LYS A 91 -22.57 -19.39 32.96
N LEU A 92 -23.62 -18.64 32.63
CA LEU A 92 -23.65 -17.65 31.57
C LEU A 92 -22.79 -16.44 31.98
N SER A 93 -21.78 -16.10 31.19
CA SER A 93 -21.02 -14.87 31.36
C SER A 93 -20.96 -14.07 30.07
N PHE A 94 -20.86 -12.75 30.21
CA PHE A 94 -20.81 -11.82 29.10
C PHE A 94 -19.43 -11.18 29.04
N SER A 95 -18.87 -11.12 27.84
CA SER A 95 -17.70 -10.31 27.54
C SER A 95 -18.00 -9.38 26.38
N THR A 96 -17.28 -8.27 26.29
CA THR A 96 -17.36 -7.37 25.14
C THR A 96 -16.06 -7.45 24.38
N LYS A 97 -16.13 -7.85 23.11
CA LYS A 97 -15.03 -7.76 22.17
C LYS A 97 -15.03 -6.38 21.51
N TYR A 98 -13.92 -5.69 21.63
CA TYR A 98 -13.63 -4.44 20.95
C TYR A 98 -12.68 -4.73 19.79
N THR A 99 -12.95 -4.13 18.63
CA THR A 99 -12.09 -4.27 17.46
C THR A 99 -11.75 -2.90 16.88
N LEU A 100 -10.46 -2.64 16.72
CA LEU A 100 -9.94 -1.42 16.13
C LEU A 100 -9.75 -1.63 14.63
N TYR A 101 -10.36 -0.75 13.84
CA TYR A 101 -10.20 -0.69 12.40
C TYR A 101 -9.55 0.62 11.97
N GLY A 102 -8.67 0.55 10.99
CA GLY A 102 -8.23 1.70 10.20
C GLY A 102 -9.14 1.84 8.98
N VAL A 103 -9.65 3.05 8.73
CA VAL A 103 -10.61 3.33 7.66
C VAL A 103 -10.15 4.51 6.82
N ARG A 104 -10.00 4.29 5.52
CA ARG A 104 -9.65 5.31 4.54
C ARG A 104 -10.69 5.28 3.44
N LYS A 105 -11.23 6.44 3.10
CA LYS A 105 -12.27 6.55 2.08
C LYS A 105 -11.73 7.23 0.84
N GLN A 106 -12.29 6.85 -0.30
CA GLN A 106 -12.01 7.46 -1.60
C GLN A 106 -10.50 7.51 -1.90
N LEU A 107 -9.78 6.43 -1.61
CA LEU A 107 -8.35 6.35 -1.93
C LEU A 107 -8.18 6.29 -3.45
N PRO A 108 -7.48 7.27 -4.07
CA PRO A 108 -7.23 7.24 -5.49
C PRO A 108 -6.11 6.24 -5.81
N ASN A 109 -6.24 5.50 -6.91
CA ASN A 109 -5.19 4.58 -7.38
C ASN A 109 -4.03 5.27 -8.10
N THR A 110 -4.02 6.60 -8.18
CA THR A 110 -3.17 7.34 -9.12
C THR A 110 -1.67 7.21 -8.85
N TYR A 111 -1.28 6.78 -7.65
CA TYR A 111 0.13 6.51 -7.35
C TYR A 111 0.71 5.45 -8.30
N GLN A 112 -0.07 4.44 -8.71
CA GLN A 112 0.38 3.38 -9.64
C GLN A 112 0.84 3.90 -11.01
N PHE A 113 0.47 5.13 -11.37
CA PHE A 113 0.89 5.74 -12.63
C PHE A 113 2.29 6.35 -12.56
N ILE A 114 2.85 6.52 -11.35
CA ILE A 114 4.26 6.91 -11.16
C ILE A 114 5.21 5.77 -11.58
N PRO A 115 5.13 4.55 -11.00
CA PRO A 115 5.95 3.42 -11.44
C PRO A 115 5.70 3.08 -12.91
N PHE A 116 4.45 3.19 -13.39
CA PHE A 116 4.16 3.03 -14.82
C PHE A 116 4.94 4.01 -15.69
N ALA A 117 5.01 5.29 -15.32
CA ALA A 117 5.78 6.28 -16.08
C ALA A 117 7.28 5.93 -16.14
N ILE A 118 7.86 5.45 -15.03
CA ILE A 118 9.26 5.02 -14.97
C ILE A 118 9.49 3.78 -15.85
N MET A 119 8.63 2.75 -15.70
CA MET A 119 8.71 1.53 -16.49
C MET A 119 8.56 1.81 -17.99
N LYS A 120 7.61 2.67 -18.37
CA LYS A 120 7.43 3.12 -19.75
C LYS A 120 8.73 3.69 -20.31
N THR A 121 9.38 4.61 -19.61
CA THR A 121 10.65 5.21 -20.06
C THR A 121 11.71 4.15 -20.31
N PHE A 122 11.86 3.16 -19.42
CA PHE A 122 12.83 2.09 -19.62
C PHE A 122 12.43 1.13 -20.76
N CYS A 123 11.15 0.82 -20.93
CA CYS A 123 10.66 0.03 -22.06
C CYS A 123 10.91 0.74 -23.41
N GLU A 124 10.68 2.05 -23.49
CA GLU A 124 10.97 2.84 -24.68
C GLU A 124 12.48 2.88 -24.96
N LYS A 125 13.29 3.10 -23.91
CA LYS A 125 14.76 3.19 -24.03
C LYS A 125 15.41 1.87 -24.45
N TYR A 126 15.05 0.76 -23.80
CA TYR A 126 15.77 -0.51 -23.93
C TYR A 126 15.06 -1.54 -24.81
N ALA A 127 13.74 -1.62 -24.74
CA ALA A 127 12.95 -2.56 -25.53
C ALA A 127 12.41 -1.94 -26.83
N LYS A 128 12.56 -0.61 -27.02
CA LYS A 128 12.01 0.15 -28.16
C LYS A 128 10.49 -0.08 -28.33
N MET A 129 9.80 -0.31 -27.22
CA MET A 129 8.36 -0.59 -27.22
C MET A 129 7.58 0.72 -27.38
N PRO A 130 6.78 0.87 -28.45
CA PRO A 130 5.99 2.08 -28.64
C PRO A 130 4.77 2.10 -27.71
N PHE A 131 4.38 3.29 -27.27
CA PHE A 131 3.18 3.51 -26.46
C PHE A 131 2.27 4.57 -27.10
N ASP A 132 0.97 4.40 -26.91
CA ASP A 132 -0.05 5.38 -27.32
C ASP A 132 -0.09 6.54 -26.33
N VAL A 133 0.51 7.67 -26.73
CA VAL A 133 0.66 8.86 -25.88
C VAL A 133 -0.69 9.48 -25.51
N ASP A 134 -1.68 9.41 -26.40
CA ASP A 134 -2.99 10.02 -26.19
C ASP A 134 -3.81 9.22 -25.17
N LYS A 135 -3.79 7.89 -25.27
CA LYS A 135 -4.38 7.03 -24.22
C LYS A 135 -3.72 7.24 -22.87
N ILE A 136 -2.39 7.40 -22.84
CA ILE A 136 -1.66 7.60 -21.59
C ILE A 136 -2.07 8.91 -20.92
N LYS A 137 -2.05 10.03 -21.67
CA LYS A 137 -2.46 11.34 -21.15
C LYS A 137 -3.92 11.37 -20.68
N LYS A 138 -4.78 10.55 -21.29
CA LYS A 138 -6.20 10.49 -20.95
C LYS A 138 -6.49 9.69 -19.68
N TYR A 139 -5.85 8.54 -19.50
CA TYR A 139 -6.25 7.57 -18.46
C TYR A 139 -5.23 7.38 -17.32
N TYR A 140 -3.98 7.80 -17.49
CA TYR A 140 -2.89 7.49 -16.57
C TYR A 140 -2.33 8.77 -15.95
N THR A 141 -3.23 9.57 -15.38
CA THR A 141 -2.92 10.88 -14.82
C THR A 141 -2.70 10.79 -13.32
N VAL A 142 -1.62 11.41 -12.86
CA VAL A 142 -1.29 11.52 -11.44
C VAL A 142 -1.95 12.77 -10.88
N ILE A 143 -2.60 12.66 -9.72
CA ILE A 143 -3.24 13.81 -9.05
C ILE A 143 -2.20 14.89 -8.68
N PRO A 144 -2.61 16.17 -8.61
CA PRO A 144 -1.71 17.29 -8.36
C PRO A 144 -0.79 17.11 -7.14
N GLU A 145 -1.33 16.54 -6.05
CA GLU A 145 -0.64 16.34 -4.77
C GLU A 145 0.55 15.39 -4.89
N LEU A 146 0.53 14.49 -5.87
CA LEU A 146 1.59 13.50 -6.08
C LEU A 146 2.57 13.91 -7.18
N LEU A 147 2.40 15.06 -7.84
CA LEU A 147 3.27 15.47 -8.95
C LEU A 147 4.72 15.69 -8.52
N SER A 148 4.95 16.32 -7.36
CA SER A 148 6.32 16.51 -6.84
C SER A 148 6.98 15.16 -6.52
N ILE A 149 6.24 14.23 -5.92
CA ILE A 149 6.73 12.87 -5.62
C ILE A 149 7.04 12.11 -6.91
N LYS A 150 6.15 12.21 -7.91
CA LYS A 150 6.36 11.63 -9.24
C LYS A 150 7.69 12.10 -9.83
N GLU A 151 7.93 13.40 -9.84
CA GLU A 151 9.15 13.99 -10.40
C GLU A 151 10.40 13.50 -9.65
N GLN A 152 10.38 13.50 -8.32
CA GLN A 152 11.50 13.04 -7.50
C GLN A 152 11.82 11.57 -7.77
N LEU A 153 10.83 10.68 -7.71
CA LEU A 153 11.02 9.24 -7.95
C LEU A 153 11.43 8.96 -9.38
N TYR A 154 10.86 9.67 -10.35
CA TYR A 154 11.25 9.57 -11.74
C TYR A 154 12.70 9.98 -11.96
N ASN A 155 13.10 11.17 -11.49
CA ASN A 155 14.47 11.66 -11.62
C ASN A 155 15.46 10.74 -10.91
N TYR A 156 15.11 10.23 -9.72
CA TYR A 156 15.92 9.24 -9.02
C TYR A 156 16.13 7.98 -9.85
N ALA A 157 15.07 7.41 -10.44
CA ALA A 157 15.18 6.21 -11.26
C ALA A 157 16.04 6.46 -12.52
N ILE A 158 15.85 7.59 -13.20
CA ILE A 158 16.63 7.90 -14.42
C ILE A 158 18.10 8.17 -14.08
N ALA A 159 18.39 8.89 -13.00
CA ALA A 159 19.77 9.21 -12.61
C ALA A 159 20.56 7.97 -12.17
N ASN A 160 19.88 6.93 -11.67
CA ASN A 160 20.50 5.68 -11.23
C ASN A 160 20.43 4.57 -12.28
N ASP A 161 19.88 4.84 -13.46
CA ASP A 161 19.84 3.89 -14.57
C ASP A 161 21.25 3.47 -15.00
N GLY A 162 21.54 2.16 -14.91
CA GLY A 162 22.87 1.60 -15.18
C GLY A 162 23.85 1.65 -14.01
N ILE A 163 23.48 2.24 -12.87
CA ILE A 163 24.27 2.17 -11.64
C ILE A 163 23.85 0.89 -10.88
N ASN A 164 24.71 -0.12 -10.91
CA ASN A 164 24.55 -1.36 -10.15
C ASN A 164 24.79 -1.08 -8.65
N ILE A 165 23.77 -0.67 -7.91
CA ILE A 165 23.87 -0.57 -6.45
C ILE A 165 23.49 -1.92 -5.83
N LEU A 166 24.51 -2.75 -5.57
CA LEU A 166 24.54 -3.57 -4.35
C LEU A 166 25.58 -2.93 -3.43
N PRO A 167 25.21 -2.63 -2.18
CA PRO A 167 25.28 -3.68 -1.18
C PRO A 167 24.00 -3.81 -0.34
N SER A 168 23.79 -5.05 0.09
CA SER A 168 22.88 -5.48 1.14
C SER A 168 22.92 -4.58 2.38
N PHE A 169 21.76 -4.09 2.79
CA PHE A 169 21.49 -3.82 4.21
C PHE A 169 20.56 -4.91 4.73
N LEU A 170 21.17 -6.00 5.17
CA LEU A 170 20.71 -6.88 6.24
C LEU A 170 21.95 -7.36 6.99
#